data_AF-U1R5Q2-F1
#
_entry.id   AF-U1R5Q2-F1
#
_cell.length_a   1.000
_cell.length_b   1.000
_cell.length_c   1.000
_cell.angle_alpha   90.00
_cell.angle_beta   90.00
_cell.angle_gamma   90.00
#
_symmetry.space_group_name_H-M   'P 1'
#
loop_
_entity.id
_entity.type
_entity.pdbx_description
1 polymer ?
#
loop_
_entity_poly.entity_id
_entity_poly.type
_entity_poly.pdbx_seq_one_letter_code
_entity_poly.pdbx_strand_id
1 'polypeptide(L)'
;MKSQSAFLSMKSVKKGFTLIELMIVIAIVAILATIAIPSYQNYTKKAAVSELLQASAPLRAEVELCIYNTGKTEGCSGGQNGIQPDITNASQKYVKSTAVKNGAITVVGKSTLDNVTYTLTASGGTSNGVTWTASCGTNADIFPAGFCS
;
A
#
# COMPACT_ATOMS: atom_id res chain seq x y z
N MET A 1 -5.69 -70.61 -48.19
CA MET A 1 -5.92 -69.86 -46.93
C MET A 1 -4.62 -69.28 -46.43
N LYS A 2 -4.48 -67.95 -46.46
CA LYS A 2 -3.88 -67.06 -45.44
C LYS A 2 -3.33 -65.79 -46.09
N SER A 3 -4.24 -64.81 -46.19
CA SER A 3 -3.97 -63.39 -46.40
C SER A 3 -3.02 -62.88 -45.32
N GLN A 4 -1.83 -62.42 -45.68
CA GLN A 4 -0.98 -61.64 -44.78
C GLN A 4 -1.32 -60.17 -44.96
N SER A 5 -2.18 -59.67 -44.07
CA SER A 5 -2.49 -58.25 -43.94
C SER A 5 -1.29 -57.53 -43.33
N ALA A 6 -0.58 -56.74 -44.14
CA ALA A 6 0.47 -55.85 -43.66
C ALA A 6 -0.17 -54.75 -42.78
N PHE A 7 -0.03 -54.87 -41.47
CA PHE A 7 -0.44 -53.85 -40.52
C PHE A 7 0.58 -52.71 -40.54
N LEU A 8 0.33 -51.69 -41.35
CA LEU A 8 1.06 -50.41 -41.33
C LEU A 8 0.78 -49.70 -40.01
N SER A 9 1.62 -49.94 -39.00
CA SER A 9 1.61 -49.18 -37.75
C SER A 9 2.14 -47.77 -38.00
N MET A 10 1.25 -46.78 -37.96
CA MET A 10 1.57 -45.37 -38.11
C MET A 10 2.33 -44.89 -36.86
N LYS A 11 3.67 -44.84 -36.94
CA LYS A 11 4.52 -44.36 -35.84
C LYS A 11 4.29 -42.86 -35.65
N SER A 12 3.47 -42.50 -34.66
CA SER A 12 3.33 -41.13 -34.18
C SER A 12 4.70 -40.62 -33.74
N VAL A 13 5.28 -39.69 -34.51
CA VAL A 13 6.48 -38.95 -34.09
C VAL A 13 6.05 -38.04 -32.95
N LYS A 14 6.36 -38.46 -31.71
CA LYS A 14 6.21 -37.58 -30.56
C LYS A 14 7.19 -36.43 -30.72
N LYS A 15 6.70 -35.27 -31.19
CA LYS A 15 7.42 -34.00 -31.15
C LYS A 15 7.51 -33.57 -29.69
N GLY A 16 8.59 -33.95 -29.02
CA GLY A 16 8.92 -33.48 -27.67
C GLY A 16 9.58 -32.10 -27.73
N PHE A 17 9.38 -31.31 -26.68
CA PHE A 17 10.13 -30.07 -26.45
C PHE A 17 11.61 -30.41 -26.24
N THR A 18 12.51 -29.71 -26.90
CA THR A 18 13.95 -29.94 -26.74
C THR A 18 14.45 -29.33 -25.43
N LEU A 19 15.50 -29.92 -24.85
CA LEU A 19 16.13 -29.35 -23.65
C LEU A 19 16.69 -27.94 -23.92
N ILE A 20 17.13 -27.66 -25.15
CA ILE A 20 17.65 -26.35 -25.52
C ILE A 20 16.53 -25.30 -25.59
N GLU A 21 15.34 -25.64 -26.10
CA GLU A 21 14.18 -24.74 -26.05
C GLU A 21 13.81 -24.41 -24.61
N LEU A 22 13.83 -25.40 -23.71
CA LEU A 22 13.53 -25.18 -22.30
C LEU A 22 14.56 -24.24 -21.64
N MET A 23 15.85 -24.42 -21.94
CA MET A 23 16.90 -23.56 -21.39
C MET A 23 16.78 -22.10 -21.85
N ILE A 24 16.41 -21.86 -23.11
CA ILE A 24 16.21 -20.50 -23.62
C ILE A 24 14.99 -19.85 -22.94
N VAL A 25 13.89 -20.59 -22.77
CA VAL A 25 12.69 -20.08 -22.08
C VAL A 25 13.02 -19.67 -20.65
N ILE A 26 13.75 -20.51 -19.91
CA ILE A 26 14.15 -20.19 -18.53
C ILE A 26 15.03 -18.94 -18.49
N ALA A 27 15.97 -18.79 -19.43
CA ALA A 27 16.83 -17.62 -19.51
C ALA A 27 16.03 -16.32 -19.73
N ILE A 28 15.03 -16.33 -20.63
CA ILE A 28 14.18 -15.16 -20.88
C ILE A 28 13.32 -14.85 -19.66
N VAL A 29 12.69 -15.86 -19.04
CA VAL A 29 11.87 -15.67 -17.84
C VAL A 29 12.72 -15.10 -16.68
N ALA A 30 13.96 -15.55 -16.52
CA ALA A 30 14.86 -15.03 -15.51
C ALA A 30 15.13 -13.52 -15.69
N ILE A 31 15.39 -13.07 -16.93
CA ILE A 31 15.60 -11.65 -17.23
C ILE A 31 14.32 -10.85 -16.91
N LEU A 32 13.16 -11.30 -17.39
CA LEU A 32 11.89 -10.60 -17.16
C LEU A 32 11.52 -10.53 -15.67
N ALA A 33 11.78 -11.60 -14.91
CA ALA A 33 11.47 -11.67 -13.49
C ALA A 33 12.21 -10.61 -12.67
N THR A 34 13.47 -10.29 -13.02
CA THR A 34 14.25 -9.26 -12.30
C THR A 34 13.62 -7.87 -12.36
N ILE A 35 12.91 -7.54 -13.44
CA ILE A 35 12.22 -6.25 -13.62
C ILE A 35 10.79 -6.34 -13.08
N ALA A 36 10.10 -7.45 -13.34
CA ALA A 36 8.69 -7.62 -13.01
C ALA A 36 8.44 -7.71 -11.49
N ILE A 37 9.28 -8.45 -10.76
CA ILE A 37 9.11 -8.66 -9.31
C ILE A 37 9.15 -7.34 -8.52
N PRO A 38 10.20 -6.50 -8.63
CA PRO A 38 10.25 -5.24 -7.87
C PRO A 38 9.13 -4.27 -8.29
N SER A 39 8.78 -4.23 -9.59
CA SER A 39 7.68 -3.41 -10.09
C SER A 39 6.33 -3.82 -9.47
N TYR A 40 6.03 -5.12 -9.47
CA TYR A 40 4.79 -5.65 -8.89
C TYR A 40 4.73 -5.44 -7.36
N GLN A 41 5.84 -5.61 -6.66
CA GLN A 41 5.94 -5.30 -5.23
C GLN A 41 5.66 -3.82 -4.95
N ASN A 42 6.19 -2.91 -5.76
CA ASN A 42 5.91 -1.48 -5.60
C ASN A 42 4.44 -1.16 -5.90
N TYR A 43 3.85 -1.75 -6.94
CA TYR A 43 2.44 -1.56 -7.27
C TYR A 43 1.52 -2.01 -6.11
N THR A 44 1.76 -3.19 -5.56
CA THR A 44 0.98 -3.72 -4.42
C THR A 44 1.18 -2.90 -3.15
N LYS A 45 2.38 -2.36 -2.90
CA LYS A 45 2.63 -1.40 -1.81
C LYS A 45 1.83 -0.11 -2.01
N LYS A 46 1.80 0.47 -3.21
CA LYS A 46 1.00 1.66 -3.51
C LYS A 46 -0.50 1.41 -3.28
N ALA A 47 -1.00 0.23 -3.62
CA ALA A 47 -2.38 -0.14 -3.31
C ALA A 47 -2.64 -0.23 -1.80
N ALA A 48 -1.70 -0.79 -1.03
CA ALA A 48 -1.79 -0.87 0.43
C ALA A 48 -1.74 0.51 1.10
N VAL A 49 -1.06 1.50 0.52
CA VAL A 49 -1.01 2.88 1.03
C VAL A 49 -2.40 3.53 1.05
N SER A 50 -3.32 3.12 0.17
CA SER A 50 -4.71 3.59 0.21
C SER A 50 -5.41 3.26 1.53
N GLU A 51 -5.10 2.10 2.15
CA GLU A 51 -5.65 1.76 3.48
C GLU A 51 -5.09 2.69 4.56
N LEU A 52 -3.80 3.05 4.47
CA LEU A 52 -3.18 4.01 5.38
C LEU A 52 -3.84 5.39 5.27
N LEU A 53 -4.13 5.86 4.06
CA LEU A 53 -4.82 7.13 3.82
C LEU A 53 -6.24 7.10 4.38
N GLN A 54 -6.99 6.02 4.14
CA GLN A 54 -8.34 5.84 4.68
C GLN A 54 -8.37 5.82 6.20
N ALA A 55 -7.33 5.30 6.86
CA ALA A 55 -7.25 5.27 8.32
C ALA A 55 -7.22 6.66 8.97
N SER A 56 -6.74 7.69 8.27
CA SER A 56 -6.72 9.07 8.80
C SER A 56 -7.99 9.85 8.55
N ALA A 57 -8.85 9.42 7.61
CA ALA A 57 -10.06 10.14 7.24
C ALA A 57 -11.02 10.45 8.41
N PRO A 58 -11.37 9.49 9.30
CA PRO A 58 -12.23 9.80 10.45
C PRO A 58 -11.53 10.73 11.45
N LEU A 59 -10.24 10.51 11.71
CA LEU A 59 -9.45 11.36 12.61
C LEU A 59 -9.37 12.81 12.12
N ARG A 60 -9.30 13.01 10.80
CA ARG A 60 -9.31 14.34 10.19
C ARG A 60 -10.59 15.10 10.50
N ALA A 61 -11.75 14.44 10.35
CA ALA A 61 -13.04 15.03 10.67
C ALA A 61 -13.18 15.33 12.18
N GLU A 62 -12.72 14.43 13.04
CA GLU A 62 -12.72 14.64 14.50
C GLU A 62 -11.82 15.81 14.91
N VAL A 63 -10.64 15.94 14.31
CA VAL A 63 -9.72 17.07 14.54
C VAL A 63 -10.33 18.37 14.03
N GLU A 64 -10.94 18.39 12.84
CA GLU A 64 -11.61 19.58 12.30
C GLU A 64 -12.74 20.05 13.23
N LEU A 65 -13.55 19.12 13.75
CA LEU A 65 -14.60 19.43 14.73
C LEU A 65 -14.01 19.96 16.04
N CYS A 66 -12.92 19.37 16.54
CA CYS A 66 -12.22 19.85 17.72
C CYS A 66 -11.70 21.29 17.53
N ILE A 67 -11.08 21.59 16.39
CA ILE A 67 -10.58 22.94 16.07
C ILE A 67 -11.74 23.92 15.94
N TYR A 68 -12.86 23.52 15.34
CA TYR A 68 -14.05 24.36 15.24
C TYR A 68 -14.60 24.73 16.63
N ASN A 69 -14.67 23.78 17.56
CA ASN A 69 -15.19 23.99 18.90
C ASN A 69 -14.23 24.77 19.81
N THR A 70 -12.92 24.56 19.65
CA THR A 70 -11.90 25.13 20.56
C THR A 70 -11.20 26.37 20.00
N GLY A 71 -11.33 26.64 18.70
CA GLY A 71 -10.67 27.73 17.99
C GLY A 71 -9.18 27.53 17.72
N LYS A 72 -8.58 26.41 18.12
CA LYS A 72 -7.14 26.16 18.05
C LYS A 72 -6.82 24.67 17.86
N THR A 73 -5.56 24.35 17.56
CA THR A 73 -5.11 22.95 17.42
C THR A 73 -4.63 22.36 18.74
N GLU A 74 -4.17 23.18 19.70
CA GLU A 74 -3.74 22.71 21.02
C GLU A 74 -4.90 22.05 21.78
N GLY A 75 -4.67 20.81 22.24
CA GLY A 75 -5.68 20.02 22.94
C GLY A 75 -6.53 19.15 22.02
N CYS A 76 -6.43 19.30 20.69
CA CYS A 76 -6.98 18.32 19.74
C CYS A 76 -6.04 17.12 19.62
N SER A 77 -6.11 16.23 20.62
CA SER A 77 -5.28 15.02 20.74
C SER A 77 -6.16 13.79 20.97
N GLY A 78 -5.60 12.60 20.73
CA GLY A 78 -6.33 11.34 20.90
C GLY A 78 -6.94 11.20 22.29
N GLY A 79 -8.21 10.82 22.36
CA GLY A 79 -8.96 10.66 23.59
C GLY A 79 -9.40 11.97 24.26
N GLN A 80 -9.25 13.12 23.59
CA GLN A 80 -9.64 14.44 24.09
C GLN A 80 -10.59 15.12 23.11
N ASN A 81 -11.48 15.99 23.61
CA ASN A 81 -12.35 16.85 22.80
C ASN A 81 -13.15 16.11 21.70
N GLY A 82 -13.57 14.87 21.97
CA GLY A 82 -14.35 14.05 21.04
C GLY A 82 -13.54 13.29 19.99
N ILE A 83 -12.20 13.37 20.03
CA ILE A 83 -11.30 12.59 19.18
C ILE A 83 -11.10 11.21 19.80
N GLN A 84 -11.19 10.16 18.99
CA GLN A 84 -10.97 8.79 19.46
C GLN A 84 -9.55 8.61 20.04
N PRO A 85 -9.34 7.69 21.00
CA PRO A 85 -8.03 7.40 21.55
C PRO A 85 -7.03 6.92 20.50
N ASP A 86 -5.75 7.18 20.76
CA ASP A 86 -4.66 6.67 19.91
C ASP A 86 -4.69 5.13 19.86
N ILE A 87 -4.40 4.59 18.67
CA ILE A 87 -4.32 3.15 18.43
C ILE A 87 -2.86 2.79 18.26
N THR A 88 -2.34 1.88 19.08
CA THR A 88 -0.94 1.40 18.99
C THR A 88 -0.80 0.07 18.24
N ASN A 89 -1.88 -0.71 18.16
CA ASN A 89 -1.94 -1.99 17.47
C ASN A 89 -3.26 -2.13 16.72
N ALA A 90 -3.34 -1.49 15.56
CA ALA A 90 -4.52 -1.51 14.71
C ALA A 90 -4.81 -2.92 14.16
N SER A 91 -6.09 -3.30 14.10
CA SER A 91 -6.54 -4.61 13.60
C SER A 91 -6.43 -4.73 12.08
N GLN A 92 -6.44 -3.60 11.35
CA GLN A 92 -6.31 -3.52 9.90
C GLN A 92 -4.99 -4.15 9.44
N LYS A 93 -4.94 -4.65 8.21
CA LYS A 93 -3.78 -5.42 7.72
C LYS A 93 -2.50 -4.60 7.61
N TYR A 94 -2.59 -3.37 7.09
CA TYR A 94 -1.41 -2.54 6.84
C TYR A 94 -1.23 -1.36 7.78
N VAL A 95 -2.19 -1.06 8.66
CA VAL A 95 -2.06 -0.01 9.68
C VAL A 95 -1.47 -0.59 10.95
N LYS A 96 -0.40 0.02 11.46
CA LYS A 96 0.22 -0.29 12.75
C LYS A 96 -0.41 0.52 13.87
N SER A 97 -0.38 1.84 13.71
CA SER A 97 -0.83 2.78 14.72
C SER A 97 -1.37 4.07 14.09
N THR A 98 -2.26 4.72 14.82
CA THR A 98 -2.74 6.07 14.55
C THR A 98 -2.67 6.87 15.83
N ALA A 99 -2.07 8.05 15.78
CA ALA A 99 -1.99 8.94 16.94
C ALA A 99 -2.37 10.36 16.54
N VAL A 100 -3.07 11.06 17.42
CA VAL A 100 -3.40 12.47 17.24
C VAL A 100 -2.77 13.29 18.35
N LYS A 101 -1.98 14.30 17.98
CA LYS A 101 -1.35 15.21 18.92
C LYS A 101 -1.48 16.65 18.43
N ASN A 102 -2.21 17.47 19.18
CA ASN A 102 -2.38 18.90 18.90
C ASN A 102 -2.71 19.21 17.42
N GLY A 103 -3.68 18.49 16.84
CA GLY A 103 -4.08 18.65 15.44
C GLY A 103 -3.19 17.95 14.41
N ALA A 104 -2.12 17.28 14.84
CA ALA A 104 -1.30 16.43 13.97
C ALA A 104 -1.72 14.97 14.09
N ILE A 105 -2.12 14.36 12.98
CA ILE A 105 -2.51 12.95 12.85
C ILE A 105 -1.32 12.20 12.27
N THR A 106 -0.74 11.28 13.02
CA THR A 106 0.34 10.41 12.56
C THR A 106 -0.17 9.01 12.32
N VAL A 107 0.07 8.47 11.13
CA VAL A 107 -0.26 7.09 10.76
C VAL A 107 1.03 6.34 10.46
N VAL A 108 1.14 5.13 11.00
CA VAL A 108 2.29 4.25 10.78
C VAL A 108 1.81 2.94 10.16
N GLY A 109 2.49 2.50 9.10
CA GLY A 109 2.24 1.24 8.42
C GLY A 109 2.90 0.03 9.10
N LYS A 110 2.43 -1.17 8.75
CA LYS A 110 3.03 -2.47 9.11
C LYS A 110 3.06 -3.41 7.90
N SER A 111 3.59 -4.62 8.10
CA SER A 111 3.70 -5.65 7.07
C SER A 111 4.53 -5.14 5.88
N THR A 112 4.01 -5.17 4.66
CA THR A 112 4.68 -4.65 3.46
C THR A 112 4.92 -3.14 3.49
N LEU A 113 4.27 -2.43 4.41
CA LEU A 113 4.42 -1.00 4.69
C LEU A 113 5.12 -0.72 6.03
N ASP A 114 5.90 -1.67 6.55
CA ASP A 114 6.73 -1.39 7.71
C ASP A 114 7.68 -0.21 7.44
N ASN A 115 7.84 0.68 8.42
CA ASN A 115 8.57 1.96 8.31
C ASN A 115 8.02 2.96 7.30
N VAL A 116 6.78 2.78 6.84
CA VAL A 116 6.03 3.81 6.11
C VAL A 116 5.24 4.62 7.12
N THR A 117 5.41 5.93 7.12
CA THR A 117 4.65 6.83 7.98
C THR A 117 4.35 8.14 7.27
N TYR A 118 3.22 8.75 7.61
CA TYR A 118 2.92 10.12 7.24
C TYR A 118 2.19 10.81 8.39
N THR A 119 2.32 12.14 8.43
CA THR A 119 1.67 13.00 9.39
C THR A 119 0.86 14.07 8.65
N LEU A 120 -0.45 14.11 8.92
CA LEU A 120 -1.30 15.22 8.51
C LEU A 120 -1.31 16.26 9.63
N THR A 121 -0.91 17.49 9.33
CA THR A 121 -0.90 18.58 10.32
C THR A 121 -1.96 19.60 9.94
N ALA A 122 -2.96 19.76 10.80
CA ALA A 122 -3.90 20.85 10.71
C ALA A 122 -3.21 22.16 11.12
N SER A 123 -3.47 23.23 10.36
CA SER A 123 -3.06 24.58 10.73
C SER A 123 -4.18 25.58 10.46
N GLY A 124 -4.21 26.66 11.23
CA GLY A 124 -5.30 27.64 11.20
C GLY A 124 -6.31 27.42 12.32
N GLY A 125 -7.51 28.00 12.16
CA GLY A 125 -8.53 28.08 13.19
C GLY A 125 -9.80 28.73 12.65
N THR A 126 -10.72 29.12 13.55
CA THR A 126 -12.05 29.63 13.17
C THR A 126 -12.03 30.90 12.30
N SER A 127 -10.94 31.68 12.32
CA SER A 127 -10.83 32.94 11.56
C SER A 127 -10.32 32.76 10.13
N ASN A 128 -9.46 31.76 9.86
CA ASN A 128 -8.78 31.60 8.56
C ASN A 128 -9.12 30.27 7.85
N GLY A 129 -9.99 29.46 8.47
CA GLY A 129 -10.24 28.08 8.05
C GLY A 129 -9.13 27.14 8.51
N VAL A 130 -9.42 25.83 8.41
CA VAL A 130 -8.45 24.78 8.71
C VAL A 130 -7.80 24.34 7.40
N THR A 131 -6.48 24.43 7.33
CA THR A 131 -5.67 23.92 6.23
C THR A 131 -4.90 22.69 6.69
N TRP A 132 -4.55 21.81 5.76
CA TRP A 132 -3.86 20.57 6.06
C TRP A 132 -2.61 20.43 5.22
N THR A 133 -1.51 20.11 5.88
CA THR A 133 -0.23 19.76 5.26
C THR A 133 0.09 18.31 5.57
N ALA A 134 0.70 17.60 4.63
CA ALA A 134 0.99 16.18 4.78
C ALA A 134 2.50 15.98 4.63
N SER A 135 3.15 15.59 5.72
CA SER A 135 4.58 15.26 5.69
C SER A 135 4.73 13.75 5.68
N CYS A 136 5.53 13.23 4.76
CA CYS A 136 5.81 11.80 4.65
C CYS A 136 7.19 11.50 5.21
N GLY A 137 7.31 10.38 5.92
CA GLY A 137 8.58 9.88 6.41
C GLY A 137 9.40 9.18 5.32
N THR A 138 10.14 8.15 5.72
CA THR A 138 10.90 7.32 4.78
C THR A 138 9.99 6.64 3.75
N ASN A 139 10.54 6.38 2.56
CA ASN A 139 9.82 5.78 1.42
C ASN A 139 8.68 6.65 0.86
N ALA A 140 8.82 7.97 0.85
CA ALA A 140 7.79 8.90 0.35
C ALA A 140 7.32 8.61 -1.09
N ASP A 141 8.14 7.99 -1.94
CA ASP A 141 7.83 7.68 -3.35
C ASP A 141 6.65 6.72 -3.57
N ILE A 142 6.21 6.03 -2.52
CA ILE A 142 5.06 5.12 -2.56
C ILE A 142 3.73 5.86 -2.40
N PHE A 143 3.73 7.10 -1.92
CA PHE A 143 2.53 7.91 -1.80
C PHE A 143 2.10 8.47 -3.18
N PRO A 144 0.83 8.85 -3.35
CA PRO A 144 0.37 9.53 -4.55
C PRO A 144 1.16 10.82 -4.81
N ALA A 145 1.37 11.16 -6.09
CA ALA A 145 2.06 12.39 -6.45
C ALA A 145 1.32 13.62 -5.88
N GLY A 146 2.06 14.53 -5.26
CA GLY A 146 1.50 15.72 -4.60
C GLY A 146 0.81 15.47 -3.27
N PHE A 147 0.81 14.23 -2.75
CA PHE A 147 0.30 13.95 -1.42
C PHE A 147 1.20 14.56 -0.33
N CYS A 148 2.51 14.32 -0.41
CA CYS A 148 3.47 14.85 0.55
C CYS A 148 3.91 16.26 0.13
N SER A 149 3.95 17.20 1.08
CA SER A 149 4.42 18.58 0.90
C SER A 149 5.38 19.05 1.98
#